data_AF-A0A7J6KJ63-F1
#
_entry.id   AF-A0A7J6KJ63-F1
#
_cell.length_a   1.000
_cell.length_b   1.000
_cell.length_c   1.000
_cell.angle_alpha   90.00
_cell.angle_beta   90.00
_cell.angle_gamma   90.00
#
_symmetry.space_group_name_H-M   'P 1'
#
loop_
_entity.id
_entity.type
_entity.pdbx_description
1 polymer ?
#
loop_
_entity_poly.entity_id
_entity_poly.type
_entity_poly.pdbx_seq_one_letter_code
_entity_poly.pdbx_strand_id
1 'polypeptide(L)'
;NSLAGCLLAIRSYKHFIAGDLSKAFCRMSSSIDDVPYVGYTCIGPYVVLWSRVAFGSTAAPNQLDASMEDVTIEMKSLSDLAAAVTAPIVRLCDLDPRLVETCLLRPSPEAHLYLRDCPAVPKELTLVKFVDDLYTGGDSKCDVTTSYDFLAYISNGHDFVIESRKRFNSWEPVIVDDIEERRHLLGYDYSAVEDSFYPTFSGALPKVDSMTKRQSCAV
;
A
#
# COMPACT_ATOMS: atom_id res chain seq x y z
N ASN A 1 -1.58 1.57 13.12
CA ASN A 1 -0.76 2.35 12.16
C ASN A 1 0.08 3.41 12.87
N SER A 2 1.23 3.01 13.42
CA SER A 2 2.23 3.96 13.94
C SER A 2 3.33 4.12 12.90
N LEU A 3 3.61 5.36 12.47
CA LEU A 3 4.66 5.67 11.49
C LEU A 3 6.00 5.03 11.91
N ALA A 4 6.36 5.17 13.19
CA ALA A 4 7.58 4.59 13.74
C ALA A 4 7.57 3.05 13.67
N GLY A 5 6.42 2.41 13.93
CA GLY A 5 6.29 0.95 13.83
C GLY A 5 6.43 0.45 12.39
N CYS A 6 5.79 1.10 11.43
CA CYS A 6 5.90 0.74 10.00
C CYS A 6 7.32 0.93 9.49
N LEU A 7 7.99 2.03 9.85
CA LEU A 7 9.39 2.26 9.52
C LEU A 7 10.33 1.21 10.12
N LEU A 8 10.13 0.83 11.39
CA LEU A 8 10.94 -0.21 12.03
C LEU A 8 10.76 -1.55 11.32
N ALA A 9 9.53 -1.90 10.92
CA ALA A 9 9.26 -3.11 10.15
C ALA A 9 9.96 -3.07 8.79
N ILE A 10 9.81 -1.99 8.02
CA ILE A 10 10.43 -1.85 6.69
C ILE A 10 11.96 -1.94 6.78
N ARG A 11 12.57 -1.26 7.76
CA ARG A 11 14.02 -1.28 8.01
C ARG A 11 14.57 -2.63 8.43
N SER A 12 13.71 -3.54 8.91
CA SER A 12 14.14 -4.89 9.26
C SER A 12 14.32 -5.80 8.05
N TYR A 13 13.77 -5.42 6.89
CA TYR A 13 13.92 -6.19 5.67
C TYR A 13 15.15 -5.77 4.88
N LYS A 14 15.93 -6.75 4.44
CA LYS A 14 17.05 -6.53 3.52
C LYS A 14 16.61 -6.01 2.15
N HIS A 15 15.47 -6.48 1.68
CA HIS A 15 14.84 -6.07 0.43
C HIS A 15 13.37 -5.78 0.66
N PHE A 16 12.86 -4.70 0.08
CA PHE A 16 11.43 -4.38 0.13
C PHE A 16 10.95 -3.78 -1.19
N ILE A 17 9.66 -3.94 -1.46
CA ILE A 17 8.95 -3.22 -2.52
C ILE A 17 7.84 -2.42 -1.87
N ALA A 18 7.74 -1.15 -2.27
CA ALA A 18 6.64 -0.26 -1.94
C ALA A 18 5.68 -0.08 -3.12
N GLY A 19 4.40 0.05 -2.82
CA GLY A 19 3.33 0.41 -3.74
C GLY A 19 2.39 1.44 -3.12
N ASP A 20 1.59 2.09 -3.96
CA ASP A 20 0.71 3.19 -3.58
C ASP A 20 -0.74 2.85 -3.97
N LEU A 21 -1.64 2.95 -2.98
CA LEU A 21 -3.09 2.76 -3.09
C LEU A 21 -3.86 4.08 -3.06
N SER A 22 -3.22 5.24 -3.25
CA SER A 22 -3.86 6.55 -3.11
C SER A 22 -5.10 6.71 -4.01
N LYS A 23 -5.14 6.00 -5.15
CA LYS A 23 -6.29 5.99 -6.07
C LYS A 23 -7.52 5.25 -5.53
N ALA A 24 -7.39 4.45 -4.49
CA ALA A 24 -8.52 3.84 -3.79
C ALA A 24 -9.44 4.91 -3.18
N PHE A 25 -8.90 6.05 -2.72
CA PHE A 25 -9.71 7.15 -2.19
C PHE A 25 -10.72 7.68 -3.21
N CYS A 26 -10.36 7.72 -4.49
CA CYS A 26 -11.27 8.12 -5.58
C CYS A 26 -12.43 7.14 -5.80
N ARG A 27 -12.30 5.89 -5.33
CA ARG A 27 -13.25 4.80 -5.55
C ARG A 27 -14.10 4.49 -4.33
N MET A 28 -13.69 4.97 -3.15
CA MET A 28 -14.51 4.87 -1.95
C MET A 28 -15.63 5.91 -1.98
N SER A 29 -16.87 5.43 -1.88
CA SER A 29 -18.06 6.29 -1.85
C SER A 29 -18.35 6.74 -0.42
N SER A 30 -18.76 7.99 -0.28
CA SER A 30 -19.42 8.46 0.95
C SER A 30 -20.92 8.25 0.83
N SER A 31 -21.61 8.04 1.96
CA SER A 31 -23.08 8.10 1.98
C SER A 31 -23.52 9.47 1.50
N ILE A 32 -24.61 9.55 0.72
CA ILE A 32 -25.15 10.83 0.25
C ILE A 32 -25.52 11.76 1.41
N ASP A 33 -25.91 11.19 2.54
CA ASP A 33 -26.25 11.91 3.77
C ASP A 33 -25.01 12.51 4.46
N ASP A 34 -23.84 11.90 4.26
CA ASP A 34 -22.58 12.33 4.87
C ASP A 34 -21.79 13.32 4.01
N VAL A 35 -22.04 13.34 2.69
CA VAL A 35 -21.33 14.19 1.70
C VAL A 35 -21.21 15.66 2.14
N PRO A 36 -22.26 16.33 2.67
CA PRO A 36 -22.14 17.72 3.11
C PRO A 36 -21.12 17.96 4.24
N TYR A 37 -20.73 16.91 4.98
CA TYR A 37 -19.89 17.00 6.17
C TYR A 37 -18.46 16.50 5.96
N VAL A 38 -18.24 15.58 5.00
CA VAL A 38 -16.97 14.84 4.91
C VAL A 38 -16.16 15.13 3.64
N GLY A 39 -16.75 15.78 2.64
CA GLY A 39 -16.10 15.99 1.36
C GLY A 39 -16.55 17.28 0.69
N TYR A 40 -15.84 18.38 0.94
CA TYR A 40 -16.03 19.60 0.16
C TYR A 40 -14.73 20.32 -0.17
N THR A 41 -14.75 21.11 -1.24
CA THR A 41 -13.69 22.06 -1.57
C THR A 41 -14.32 23.40 -1.94
N CYS A 42 -13.80 24.48 -1.36
CA CYS A 42 -14.20 25.83 -1.73
C CYS A 42 -13.34 26.32 -2.90
N ILE A 43 -13.97 26.67 -4.02
CA ILE A 43 -13.32 27.23 -5.20
C ILE A 43 -13.95 28.61 -5.47
N GLY A 44 -13.31 29.66 -4.97
CA GLY A 44 -13.88 31.01 -5.01
C GLY A 44 -15.22 31.07 -4.26
N PRO A 45 -16.33 31.51 -4.90
CA PRO A 45 -17.65 31.54 -4.27
C PRO A 45 -18.40 30.19 -4.31
N TYR A 46 -17.82 29.16 -4.92
CA TYR A 46 -18.48 27.86 -5.09
C TYR A 46 -18.03 26.86 -4.02
N VAL A 47 -18.98 26.06 -3.53
CA VAL A 47 -18.70 24.88 -2.73
C VAL A 47 -18.94 23.66 -3.62
N VAL A 48 -17.87 22.90 -3.87
CA VAL A 48 -17.94 21.62 -4.57
C VAL A 48 -18.03 20.52 -3.54
N LEU A 49 -19.07 19.68 -3.62
CA LEU A 49 -19.24 18.52 -2.77
C LEU A 49 -18.71 17.27 -3.47
N TRP A 50 -17.95 16.45 -2.74
CA TRP A 50 -17.38 15.20 -3.22
C TRP A 50 -18.27 14.03 -2.79
N SER A 51 -18.83 13.31 -3.75
CA SER A 51 -19.55 12.04 -3.48
C SER A 51 -18.62 10.87 -3.14
N ARG A 52 -17.31 11.09 -3.30
CA ARG A 52 -16.24 10.19 -2.93
C ARG A 52 -15.49 10.76 -1.74
N VAL A 53 -14.74 9.89 -1.08
CA VAL A 53 -13.87 10.28 0.02
C VAL A 53 -12.87 11.33 -0.47
N ALA A 54 -12.89 12.50 0.15
CA ALA A 54 -11.98 13.59 -0.21
C ALA A 54 -10.55 13.30 0.26
N PHE A 55 -9.57 13.58 -0.59
CA PHE A 55 -8.16 13.56 -0.21
C PHE A 55 -7.89 14.51 0.95
N GLY A 56 -7.11 14.06 1.94
CA GLY A 56 -6.83 14.84 3.15
C GLY A 56 -7.92 14.81 4.22
N SER A 57 -9.02 14.10 4.00
CA SER A 57 -9.99 13.81 5.06
C SER A 57 -9.40 12.83 6.07
N THR A 58 -9.61 13.08 7.36
CA THR A 58 -9.19 12.17 8.44
C THR A 58 -9.97 10.84 8.44
N ALA A 59 -11.10 10.78 7.74
CA ALA A 59 -11.88 9.54 7.58
C ALA A 59 -11.32 8.62 6.49
N ALA A 60 -10.58 9.17 5.52
CA ALA A 60 -10.12 8.43 4.34
C ALA A 60 -9.20 7.24 4.70
N PRO A 61 -8.17 7.42 5.55
CA PRO A 61 -7.30 6.32 5.96
C PRO A 61 -8.07 5.21 6.68
N ASN A 62 -9.00 5.57 7.57
CA ASN A 62 -9.75 4.61 8.39
C ASN A 62 -10.70 3.75 7.54
N GLN A 63 -11.34 4.34 6.53
CA GLN A 63 -12.18 3.60 5.60
C GLN A 63 -11.36 2.65 4.74
N LEU A 64 -10.20 3.12 4.24
CA LEU A 64 -9.29 2.25 3.49
C LEU A 64 -8.75 1.11 4.35
N ASP A 65 -8.37 1.38 5.60
CA ASP A 65 -7.94 0.36 6.57
C ASP A 65 -9.04 -0.70 6.77
N ALA A 66 -10.28 -0.28 7.03
CA ALA A 66 -11.39 -1.21 7.27
C ALA A 66 -11.66 -2.11 6.06
N SER A 67 -11.68 -1.56 4.84
CA SER A 67 -11.95 -2.37 3.64
C SER A 67 -10.76 -3.24 3.22
N MET A 68 -9.52 -2.78 3.44
CA MET A 68 -8.32 -3.57 3.11
C MET A 68 -8.05 -4.70 4.10
N GLU A 69 -8.57 -4.62 5.33
CA GLU A 69 -8.42 -5.70 6.33
C GLU A 69 -9.03 -7.01 5.81
N ASP A 70 -10.26 -6.98 5.31
CA ASP A 70 -10.93 -8.14 4.74
C ASP A 70 -10.11 -8.74 3.58
N VAL A 71 -9.62 -7.88 2.69
CA VAL A 71 -8.80 -8.29 1.53
C VAL A 71 -7.47 -8.90 1.99
N THR A 72 -6.89 -8.37 3.06
CA THR A 72 -5.65 -8.90 3.66
C THR A 72 -5.88 -10.29 4.27
N ILE A 73 -7.04 -10.52 4.88
CA ILE A 73 -7.43 -11.84 5.40
C ILE A 73 -7.58 -12.87 4.28
N GLU A 74 -8.18 -12.49 3.14
CA GLU A 74 -8.24 -13.34 1.95
C GLU A 74 -6.83 -13.69 1.43
N MET A 75 -5.96 -12.69 1.26
CA MET A 75 -4.58 -12.90 0.82
C MET A 75 -3.82 -13.85 1.75
N LYS A 76 -3.99 -13.68 3.07
CA LYS A 76 -3.38 -14.56 4.07
C LYS A 76 -3.92 -15.98 3.99
N SER A 77 -5.23 -16.14 3.84
CA SER A 77 -5.86 -17.47 3.72
C SER A 77 -5.37 -18.21 2.48
N LEU A 78 -5.20 -17.51 1.35
CA LEU A 78 -4.62 -18.06 0.13
C LEU A 78 -3.13 -18.42 0.31
N SER A 79 -2.36 -17.59 1.04
CA SER A 79 -0.97 -17.87 1.38
C SER A 79 -0.83 -19.11 2.27
N ASP A 80 -1.68 -19.24 3.29
CA ASP A 80 -1.71 -20.40 4.19
C ASP A 80 -2.06 -21.69 3.42
N LEU A 81 -3.00 -21.62 2.47
CA LEU A 81 -3.32 -22.72 1.57
C LEU A 81 -2.12 -23.10 0.70
N ALA A 82 -1.39 -22.12 0.15
CA ALA A 82 -0.19 -22.37 -0.64
C ALA A 82 0.96 -22.96 0.20
N ALA A 83 1.08 -22.55 1.47
CA ALA A 83 2.07 -23.07 2.41
C ALA A 83 1.88 -24.57 2.71
N ALA A 84 0.64 -25.05 2.68
CA ALA A 84 0.31 -26.47 2.88
C ALA A 84 0.77 -27.37 1.71
N VAL A 85 1.13 -26.79 0.56
CA VAL A 85 1.55 -27.52 -0.64
C VAL A 85 3.08 -27.66 -0.67
N THR A 86 3.58 -28.86 -0.99
CA THR A 86 5.02 -29.14 -1.01
C THR A 86 5.76 -28.55 -2.22
N ALA A 87 5.06 -28.29 -3.33
CA ALA A 87 5.64 -27.74 -4.55
C ALA A 87 6.35 -26.39 -4.28
N PRO A 88 7.52 -26.13 -4.90
CA PRO A 88 8.28 -24.91 -4.62
C PRO A 88 7.57 -23.64 -5.09
N ILE A 89 6.83 -23.72 -6.20
CA ILE A 89 6.01 -22.64 -6.75
C ILE A 89 4.57 -23.14 -6.74
N VAL A 90 3.66 -22.31 -6.22
CA VAL A 90 2.23 -22.62 -6.13
C VAL A 90 1.46 -21.56 -6.91
N ARG A 91 0.55 -21.98 -7.78
CA ARG A 91 -0.39 -21.09 -8.47
C ARG A 91 -1.80 -21.54 -8.12
N LEU A 92 -2.73 -20.60 -7.97
CA LEU A 92 -4.11 -20.91 -7.58
C LEU A 92 -4.82 -21.82 -8.58
N CYS A 93 -4.51 -21.70 -9.88
CA CYS A 93 -5.08 -22.54 -10.92
C CYS A 93 -4.66 -24.02 -10.86
N ASP A 94 -3.59 -24.34 -10.12
CA ASP A 94 -3.10 -25.70 -9.92
C ASP A 94 -3.68 -26.35 -8.64
N LEU A 95 -4.43 -25.60 -7.82
CA LEU A 95 -5.03 -26.06 -6.57
C LEU A 95 -6.46 -26.58 -6.76
N ASP A 96 -6.98 -27.32 -5.77
CA ASP A 96 -8.40 -27.69 -5.73
C ASP A 96 -9.26 -26.41 -5.68
N PRO A 97 -10.09 -26.14 -6.71
CA PRO A 97 -10.91 -24.93 -6.75
C PRO A 97 -11.79 -24.76 -5.51
N ARG A 98 -12.27 -25.86 -4.90
CA ARG A 98 -13.11 -25.80 -3.70
C ARG A 98 -12.36 -25.24 -2.50
N LEU A 99 -11.07 -25.53 -2.38
CA LEU A 99 -10.24 -25.00 -1.30
C LEU A 99 -9.92 -23.53 -1.54
N VAL A 100 -9.68 -23.14 -2.79
CA VAL A 100 -9.50 -21.73 -3.17
C VAL A 100 -10.77 -20.93 -2.85
N GLU A 101 -11.95 -21.44 -3.20
CA GLU A 101 -13.25 -20.80 -2.92
C GLU A 101 -13.45 -20.48 -1.44
N THR A 102 -13.01 -21.36 -0.53
CA THR A 102 -13.15 -21.13 0.91
C THR A 102 -12.30 -19.98 1.45
N CYS A 103 -11.29 -19.54 0.69
CA CYS A 103 -10.43 -18.42 1.05
C CYS A 103 -10.96 -17.08 0.55
N LEU A 104 -11.85 -17.06 -0.45
CA LEU A 104 -12.29 -15.83 -1.10
C LEU A 104 -13.39 -15.13 -0.29
N LEU A 105 -13.30 -13.80 -0.18
CA LEU A 105 -14.37 -12.97 0.40
C LEU A 105 -15.67 -13.07 -0.40
N ARG A 106 -15.54 -13.17 -1.73
CA ARG A 106 -16.67 -13.23 -2.65
C ARG A 106 -16.42 -14.25 -3.77
N PRO A 107 -16.69 -15.54 -3.53
CA PRO A 107 -16.63 -16.55 -4.57
C PRO A 107 -17.64 -16.25 -5.70
N SER A 108 -17.17 -16.20 -6.95
CA SER A 108 -18.03 -16.07 -8.13
C SER A 108 -17.36 -16.68 -9.37
N PRO A 109 -18.11 -16.99 -10.45
CA PRO A 109 -17.51 -17.45 -11.71
C PRO A 109 -16.47 -16.47 -12.27
N GLU A 110 -16.71 -15.16 -12.14
CA GLU A 110 -15.79 -14.11 -12.57
C GLU A 110 -14.52 -14.11 -11.72
N ALA A 111 -14.65 -14.29 -10.39
CA ALA A 111 -13.49 -14.42 -9.51
C ALA A 111 -12.63 -15.63 -9.90
N HIS A 112 -13.24 -16.77 -10.20
CA HIS A 112 -12.52 -17.95 -10.68
C HIS A 112 -11.78 -17.71 -12.00
N LEU A 113 -12.43 -17.04 -12.94
CA LEU A 113 -11.81 -16.70 -14.23
C LEU A 113 -10.64 -15.75 -14.03
N TYR A 114 -10.79 -14.74 -13.17
CA TYR A 114 -9.73 -13.82 -12.82
C TYR A 114 -8.53 -14.58 -12.24
N LEU A 115 -8.73 -15.37 -11.18
CA LEU A 115 -7.64 -16.07 -10.47
C LEU A 115 -6.84 -17.08 -11.31
N ARG A 116 -7.27 -17.41 -12.54
CA ARG A 116 -6.48 -18.25 -13.46
C ARG A 116 -5.15 -17.63 -13.84
N ASP A 117 -5.12 -16.31 -13.96
CA ASP A 117 -3.93 -15.54 -14.33
C ASP A 117 -3.21 -14.99 -13.09
N CYS A 118 -3.58 -15.45 -11.89
CA CYS A 118 -2.93 -15.05 -10.65
C CYS A 118 -1.45 -15.48 -10.69
N PRO A 119 -0.52 -14.60 -10.29
CA PRO A 119 0.89 -14.96 -10.16
C PRO A 119 1.09 -16.03 -9.08
N ALA A 120 2.35 -16.47 -8.93
CA ALA A 120 2.69 -17.42 -7.88
C ALA A 120 2.31 -16.87 -6.50
N VAL A 121 1.71 -17.73 -5.67
CA VAL A 121 1.27 -17.38 -4.32
C VAL A 121 2.45 -17.54 -3.37
N PRO A 122 2.83 -16.50 -2.60
CA PRO A 122 3.86 -16.62 -1.60
C PRO A 122 3.38 -17.54 -0.48
N LYS A 123 4.26 -18.44 -0.03
CA LYS A 123 3.97 -19.33 1.12
C LYS A 123 4.10 -18.62 2.47
N GLU A 124 4.77 -17.48 2.49
CA GLU A 124 4.86 -16.58 3.63
C GLU A 124 4.59 -15.18 3.12
N LEU A 125 3.44 -14.62 3.51
CA LEU A 125 3.02 -13.29 3.09
C LEU A 125 3.47 -12.24 4.10
N THR A 126 4.32 -11.32 3.65
CA THR A 126 4.68 -10.12 4.42
C THR A 126 3.98 -8.91 3.83
N LEU A 127 3.13 -8.26 4.62
CA LEU A 127 2.44 -7.02 4.25
C LEU A 127 2.53 -6.01 5.40
N VAL A 128 3.09 -4.84 5.12
CA VAL A 128 3.06 -3.69 6.02
C VAL A 128 2.30 -2.58 5.30
N LYS A 129 1.30 -2.00 5.95
CA LYS A 129 0.50 -0.91 5.42
C LYS A 129 0.69 0.35 6.26
N PHE A 130 0.79 1.50 5.61
CA PHE A 130 0.73 2.79 6.27
C PHE A 130 -0.14 3.73 5.45
N VAL A 131 -1.36 3.99 5.92
CA VAL A 131 -2.36 4.79 5.19
C VAL A 131 -2.63 4.16 3.82
N ASP A 132 -2.12 4.73 2.74
CA ASP A 132 -2.23 4.28 1.35
C ASP A 132 -0.95 3.65 0.80
N ASP A 133 0.14 3.67 1.56
CA ASP A 133 1.36 2.96 1.20
C ASP A 133 1.28 1.50 1.61
N LEU A 134 1.67 0.61 0.70
CA LEU A 134 1.84 -0.82 0.93
C LEU A 134 3.29 -1.22 0.77
N TYR A 135 3.76 -2.10 1.64
CA TYR A 135 5.10 -2.64 1.61
C TYR A 135 5.08 -4.15 1.77
N THR A 136 5.96 -4.80 1.03
CA THR A 136 6.35 -6.19 1.28
C THR A 136 7.86 -6.27 1.35
N GLY A 137 8.40 -7.17 2.17
CA GLY A 137 9.84 -7.26 2.37
C GLY A 137 10.30 -8.64 2.84
N GLY A 138 11.60 -8.85 2.76
CA GLY A 138 12.27 -10.10 3.06
C GLY A 138 13.73 -10.11 2.63
N ASP A 139 14.37 -11.27 2.72
CA ASP A 139 15.81 -11.42 2.42
C ASP A 139 16.13 -11.70 0.95
N SER A 140 15.12 -12.08 0.17
CA SER A 140 15.24 -12.54 -1.22
C SER A 140 14.44 -11.65 -2.15
N LYS A 141 15.11 -11.01 -3.12
CA LYS A 141 14.44 -10.16 -4.12
C LYS A 141 13.34 -10.91 -4.89
N CYS A 142 13.55 -12.20 -5.15
CA CYS A 142 12.59 -13.05 -5.83
C CYS A 142 11.32 -13.22 -5.01
N ASP A 143 11.46 -13.60 -3.73
CA ASP A 143 10.31 -13.86 -2.86
C ASP A 143 9.53 -12.57 -2.56
N VAL A 144 10.23 -11.45 -2.39
CA VAL A 144 9.62 -10.12 -2.25
C VAL A 144 8.88 -9.71 -3.51
N THR A 145 9.44 -9.99 -4.70
CA THR A 145 8.76 -9.70 -5.98
C THR A 145 7.51 -10.56 -6.16
N THR A 146 7.60 -11.87 -5.88
CA THR A 146 6.44 -12.76 -5.91
C THR A 146 5.35 -12.31 -4.94
N SER A 147 5.73 -11.92 -3.73
CA SER A 147 4.80 -11.40 -2.73
C SER A 147 4.13 -10.12 -3.21
N TYR A 148 4.88 -9.16 -3.75
CA TYR A 148 4.34 -7.91 -4.26
C TYR A 148 3.38 -8.12 -5.43
N ASP A 149 3.79 -8.95 -6.40
CA ASP A 149 2.98 -9.19 -7.60
C ASP A 149 1.66 -9.89 -7.21
N PHE A 150 1.68 -10.84 -6.26
CA PHE A 150 0.48 -11.46 -5.70
C PHE A 150 -0.41 -10.46 -4.96
N LEU A 151 0.15 -9.66 -4.04
CA LEU A 151 -0.57 -8.63 -3.30
C LEU A 151 -1.24 -7.63 -4.25
N ALA A 152 -0.50 -7.15 -5.27
CA ALA A 152 -1.02 -6.24 -6.27
C ALA A 152 -2.15 -6.88 -7.09
N TYR A 153 -1.98 -8.14 -7.47
CA TYR A 153 -3.00 -8.85 -8.23
C TYR A 153 -4.32 -8.98 -7.46
N ILE A 154 -4.27 -9.48 -6.23
CA ILE A 154 -5.50 -9.64 -5.42
C ILE A 154 -6.12 -8.26 -5.10
N SER A 155 -5.32 -7.26 -4.72
CA SER A 155 -5.82 -5.90 -4.45
C SER A 155 -6.54 -5.30 -5.67
N ASN A 156 -5.95 -5.44 -6.86
CA ASN A 156 -6.53 -4.95 -8.11
C ASN A 156 -7.87 -5.63 -8.42
N GLY A 157 -7.99 -6.94 -8.14
CA GLY A 157 -9.25 -7.69 -8.30
C GLY A 157 -10.39 -7.16 -7.43
N HIS A 158 -10.06 -6.60 -6.27
CA HIS A 158 -11.01 -5.94 -5.35
C HIS A 158 -11.16 -4.43 -5.59
N ASP A 159 -10.71 -3.92 -6.75
CA ASP A 159 -10.75 -2.51 -7.14
C ASP A 159 -9.87 -1.57 -6.28
N PHE A 160 -8.98 -2.12 -5.45
CA PHE A 160 -7.90 -1.42 -4.74
C PHE A 160 -6.64 -1.40 -5.61
N VAL A 161 -6.69 -0.62 -6.69
CA VAL A 161 -5.61 -0.63 -7.68
C VAL A 161 -4.31 -0.04 -7.14
N ILE A 162 -3.26 -0.86 -7.09
CA ILE A 162 -1.90 -0.41 -6.77
C ILE A 162 -1.30 0.26 -7.99
N GLU A 163 -0.83 1.51 -7.84
CA GLU A 163 -0.27 2.28 -8.93
C GLU A 163 1.09 1.76 -9.38
N SER A 164 1.13 1.07 -10.53
CA SER A 164 2.35 0.44 -11.07
C SER A 164 3.50 1.42 -11.31
N ARG A 165 3.19 2.68 -11.66
CA ARG A 165 4.20 3.75 -11.86
C ARG A 165 4.87 4.20 -10.57
N LYS A 166 4.21 3.99 -9.43
CA LYS A 166 4.73 4.32 -8.10
C LYS A 166 5.39 3.12 -7.41
N ARG A 167 5.52 1.98 -8.11
CA ARG A 167 6.29 0.83 -7.61
C ARG A 167 7.72 1.27 -7.33
N PHE A 168 8.19 0.94 -6.14
CA PHE A 168 9.54 1.25 -5.69
C PHE A 168 10.20 0.01 -5.11
N ASN A 169 11.27 -0.45 -5.78
CA ASN A 169 12.07 -1.59 -5.35
C ASN A 169 13.32 -1.06 -4.63
N SER A 170 13.60 -1.51 -3.40
CA SER A 170 14.67 -0.94 -2.57
C SER A 170 16.09 -1.17 -3.12
N TRP A 171 16.24 -2.08 -4.08
CA TRP A 171 17.52 -2.45 -4.68
C TRP A 171 17.76 -1.89 -6.09
N GLU A 172 16.84 -1.07 -6.61
CA GLU A 172 16.94 -0.47 -7.93
C GLU A 172 17.13 1.04 -7.79
N PRO A 173 18.38 1.55 -7.87
CA PRO A 173 18.63 2.98 -7.82
C PRO A 173 18.05 3.67 -9.05
N VAL A 174 17.55 4.89 -8.86
CA VAL A 174 17.14 5.77 -9.95
C VAL A 174 18.28 6.75 -10.17
N ILE A 175 18.91 6.69 -11.34
CA ILE A 175 20.03 7.56 -11.69
C ILE A 175 19.55 8.56 -12.75
N VAL A 176 19.69 9.85 -12.46
CA VAL A 176 19.41 10.96 -13.36
C VAL A 176 20.67 11.83 -13.41
N ASP A 177 21.21 12.05 -14.61
CA ASP A 177 22.44 12.84 -14.82
C ASP A 177 23.62 12.39 -13.93
N ASP A 178 23.85 11.07 -13.84
CA ASP A 178 24.88 10.43 -13.01
C ASP A 178 24.74 10.64 -11.48
N ILE A 179 23.60 11.15 -11.03
CA ILE A 179 23.27 11.36 -9.62
C ILE A 179 22.09 10.46 -9.24
N GLU A 180 22.17 9.82 -8.06
CA GLU A 180 21.02 9.08 -7.53
C GLU A 180 19.90 10.03 -7.10
N GLU A 181 18.72 9.84 -7.68
CA GLU A 181 17.49 10.45 -7.22
C GLU A 181 16.93 9.60 -6.06
N ARG A 182 17.12 10.10 -4.83
CA ARG A 182 16.61 9.45 -3.62
C ARG A 182 15.09 9.43 -3.63
N ARG A 183 14.50 8.30 -3.26
CA ARG A 183 13.04 8.14 -3.26
C ARG A 183 12.45 8.44 -1.89
N HIS A 184 11.36 9.19 -1.88
CA HIS A 184 10.66 9.51 -0.63
C HIS A 184 9.88 8.31 -0.09
N LEU A 185 10.06 8.03 1.19
CA LEU A 185 9.44 6.96 1.96
C LEU A 185 9.13 7.44 3.37
N LEU A 186 7.85 7.60 3.71
CA LEU A 186 7.39 7.80 5.09
C LEU A 186 8.10 8.96 5.83
N GLY A 187 8.40 10.06 5.15
CA GLY A 187 9.12 11.21 5.72
C GLY A 187 10.65 11.11 5.66
N TYR A 188 11.19 10.14 4.92
CA TYR A 188 12.61 9.97 4.67
C TYR A 188 12.90 9.88 3.18
N ASP A 189 14.07 10.31 2.74
CA ASP A 189 14.59 10.03 1.41
C ASP A 189 15.54 8.83 1.49
N TYR A 190 15.25 7.79 0.73
CA TYR A 190 16.02 6.55 0.71
C TYR A 190 17.00 6.54 -0.47
N SER A 191 18.25 6.15 -0.17
CA SER A 191 19.28 5.80 -1.14
C SER A 191 19.38 4.28 -1.26
N ALA A 192 19.19 3.76 -2.47
CA ALA A 192 19.41 2.36 -2.81
C ALA A 192 20.90 2.05 -2.98
N VAL A 193 21.72 3.04 -3.35
CA VAL A 193 23.18 2.90 -3.47
C VAL A 193 23.84 2.77 -2.11
N GLU A 194 23.46 3.62 -1.16
CA GLU A 194 24.04 3.69 0.18
C GLU A 194 23.28 2.84 1.20
N ASP A 195 22.14 2.27 0.82
CA ASP A 195 21.22 1.53 1.69
C ASP A 195 20.91 2.32 2.98
N SER A 196 20.52 3.58 2.80
CA SER A 196 20.45 4.58 3.89
C SER A 196 19.22 5.47 3.80
N PHE A 197 18.66 5.82 4.97
CA PHE A 197 17.53 6.74 5.10
C PHE A 197 17.98 8.12 5.56
N TYR A 198 17.60 9.15 4.81
CA TYR A 198 17.84 10.55 5.13
C TYR A 198 16.54 11.17 5.64
N PRO A 199 16.50 11.80 6.83
CA PRO A 199 15.29 12.46 7.29
C PRO A 199 14.92 13.62 6.36
N THR A 200 13.70 13.61 5.83
CA THR A 200 13.18 14.71 5.02
C THR A 200 12.40 15.64 5.92
N PHE A 201 12.89 16.87 6.07
CA PHE A 201 12.14 17.93 6.75
C PHE A 201 11.43 18.76 5.68
N SER A 202 10.11 18.62 5.56
CA SER A 202 9.29 19.41 4.63
C SER A 202 8.97 20.82 5.14
N GLY A 203 9.23 21.08 6.43
CA GLY A 203 9.14 22.41 7.03
C GLY A 203 10.39 23.26 6.80
N ALA A 204 10.19 24.56 6.56
CA ALA A 204 11.31 25.49 6.73
C ALA A 204 11.74 25.45 8.19
N LEU A 205 13.02 25.16 8.45
CA LEU A 205 13.57 25.34 9.80
C LEU A 205 13.25 26.77 10.24
N PRO A 206 12.46 26.95 11.32
CA PRO A 206 12.08 28.29 11.74
C PRO A 206 13.35 29.07 12.04
N LYS A 207 13.56 30.21 11.36
CA LYS A 207 14.70 31.12 11.56
C LYS A 207 14.62 31.90 12.89
N VAL A 208 13.96 31.33 13.90
CA VAL A 208 13.70 31.94 15.20
C VAL A 208 14.16 30.99 16.28
N ASP A 209 14.89 31.51 17.26
CA ASP A 209 15.50 30.73 18.36
C ASP A 209 14.48 30.04 19.26
N SER A 210 13.20 30.42 19.18
CA SER A 210 12.10 29.74 19.87
C SER A 210 10.80 29.89 19.09
N MET A 211 9.93 28.88 19.22
CA MET A 211 8.59 28.90 18.65
C MET A 211 7.56 28.47 19.70
N THR A 212 6.35 29.01 19.61
CA THR A 212 5.24 28.58 20.46
C THR A 212 4.75 27.18 20.05
N LYS A 213 4.12 26.45 20.99
CA LYS A 213 3.53 25.12 20.75
C LYS A 213 2.53 25.08 19.57
N ARG A 214 1.89 26.20 19.25
CA ARG A 214 0.96 26.29 18.10
C ARG A 214 1.69 26.54 16.79
N GLN A 215 2.81 27.27 16.81
CA GLN A 215 3.65 27.50 15.63
C GLN A 215 4.39 26.21 15.22
N SER A 216 4.77 25.35 16.17
CA SER A 216 5.39 24.06 15.86
C SER A 216 4.48 23.09 15.12
N CYS A 217 3.16 23.29 15.16
CA CYS A 217 2.20 22.46 14.43
C CYS A 217 2.07 22.85 12.94
N ALA A 218 2.74 23.93 12.51
CA ALA A 218 2.70 24.45 11.14
C ALA A 218 4.04 24.27 10.40
N VAL A 219 4.99 23.54 10.99
CA VAL A 219 6.32 23.21 10.44
C VAL A 219 6.38 21.72 10.15
#